data_AF-A0A453NMV5-F1
#
_entry.id   AF-A0A453NMV5-F1
#
_cell.length_a   1.000
_cell.length_b   1.000
_cell.length_c   1.000
_cell.angle_alpha   90.00
_cell.angle_beta   90.00
_cell.angle_gamma   90.00
#
_symmetry.space_group_name_H-M   'P 1'
#
loop_
_entity.id
_entity.type
_entity.pdbx_description
1 polymer ?
#
loop_
_entity_poly.entity_id
_entity_poly.type
_entity_poly.pdbx_seq_one_letter_code
_entity_poly.pdbx_strand_id
1 'polypeptide(L)'
;MLAIYHDSDSNPWKLPKKWEDLNPGEWSEVFQDGIDDRPGNSIWAMNRRYLVSPINGTLKYNRLGQQERGDLNNPLEKASLVLSDVSLTVTEAQYYDCIKLLETFSRFRTRVDVSHLRPIMPVKEDCRAWWRYAVLAGLRQKKLCYWFSWERTRYLCQLRRRYVQLYATLLQQAPSVDIYEIRQIEKILDSKVIILWRLLGHAKVETVKSKETLHKKGSSKRRWWPFGWNSAGLPSEEGGGLEPQLDEEQLTKEEWQAINKLLSYQLDDELSFPVEKVSPNTIRFLVDVSIGQAAARIINIGHTEVMCGRFEQLQVVTSLYLKSTRCDVTLRYCGLSSPEGSLAESVVCEGKTNALDVSFVRAPIGMDLDWQFVAKISPCYVTARLGLS
;
A
#
# COMPACT_ATOMS: atom_id res chain seq x y z
N MET A 1 3.90 19.22 -17.15
CA MET A 1 3.12 20.21 -16.40
C MET A 1 2.07 19.46 -15.60
N LEU A 2 2.01 19.67 -14.28
CA LEU A 2 1.00 19.08 -13.39
C LEU A 2 0.28 20.20 -12.66
N ALA A 3 -1.04 20.22 -12.70
CA ALA A 3 -1.86 21.18 -11.96
C ALA A 3 -3.02 20.45 -11.29
N ILE A 4 -3.46 20.95 -10.14
CA ILE A 4 -4.62 20.41 -9.42
C ILE A 4 -5.51 21.59 -9.06
N TYR A 5 -6.78 21.51 -9.43
CA TYR A 5 -7.79 22.51 -9.12
C TYR A 5 -8.97 21.88 -8.39
N HIS A 6 -9.66 22.68 -7.58
CA HIS A 6 -10.90 22.31 -6.91
C HIS A 6 -11.83 23.50 -6.91
N ASP A 7 -12.91 23.41 -7.66
CA ASP A 7 -13.85 24.52 -7.83
C ASP A 7 -15.03 24.35 -6.86
N SER A 8 -14.88 24.91 -5.66
CA SER A 8 -15.93 24.99 -4.64
C SER A 8 -17.15 25.76 -5.16
N ASP A 9 -18.34 25.27 -4.82
CA ASP A 9 -19.64 25.86 -5.21
C ASP A 9 -19.80 26.06 -6.73
N SER A 10 -19.08 25.29 -7.53
CA SER A 10 -19.22 25.30 -8.99
C SER A 10 -20.41 24.46 -9.45
N ASN A 11 -21.06 24.90 -10.52
CA ASN A 11 -22.10 24.11 -11.16
C ASN A 11 -21.45 22.93 -11.89
N PRO A 12 -21.98 21.70 -11.72
CA PRO A 12 -21.50 20.57 -12.50
C PRO A 12 -21.73 20.83 -14.00
N TRP A 13 -20.87 20.28 -14.83
CA TRP A 13 -21.00 20.38 -16.28
C TRP A 13 -22.36 19.83 -16.73
N LYS A 14 -23.09 20.65 -17.48
CA LYS A 14 -24.37 20.27 -18.09
C LYS A 14 -24.10 19.80 -19.51
N LEU A 15 -23.88 18.50 -19.64
CA LEU A 15 -23.66 17.88 -20.95
C LEU A 15 -25.01 17.54 -21.62
N PRO A 16 -25.14 17.73 -22.95
CA PRO A 16 -26.35 17.38 -23.69
C PRO A 16 -26.58 15.86 -23.76
N LYS A 17 -25.53 15.06 -23.56
CA LYS A 17 -25.56 13.58 -23.59
C LYS A 17 -24.95 13.01 -22.30
N LYS A 18 -25.20 11.72 -22.05
CA LYS A 18 -24.47 11.00 -21.00
C LYS A 18 -23.01 10.83 -21.39
N TRP A 19 -22.13 10.75 -20.39
CA TRP A 19 -20.69 10.55 -20.58
C TRP A 19 -20.33 9.35 -21.46
N GLU A 20 -21.10 8.28 -21.36
CA GLU A 20 -20.91 7.02 -22.12
C GLU A 20 -21.21 7.18 -23.62
N ASP A 21 -21.98 8.20 -24.00
CA ASP A 21 -22.48 8.42 -25.36
C ASP A 21 -21.69 9.52 -26.11
N LEU A 22 -20.62 10.04 -25.51
CA LEU A 22 -19.81 11.13 -26.07
C LEU A 22 -18.76 10.62 -27.07
N ASN A 23 -18.68 11.26 -28.22
CA ASN A 23 -17.67 10.95 -29.24
C ASN A 23 -16.31 11.59 -28.91
N PRO A 24 -15.17 11.05 -29.40
CA PRO A 24 -13.85 11.60 -29.11
C PRO A 24 -13.68 13.10 -29.43
N GLY A 25 -14.34 13.61 -30.48
CA GLY A 25 -14.34 15.05 -30.80
C GLY A 25 -15.07 15.89 -29.74
N GLU A 26 -16.20 15.40 -29.23
CA GLU A 26 -16.95 16.05 -28.15
C GLU A 26 -16.16 16.01 -26.82
N TRP A 27 -15.40 14.92 -26.58
CA TRP A 27 -14.44 14.86 -25.47
C TRP A 27 -13.37 15.94 -25.62
N SER A 28 -12.77 16.10 -26.80
CA SER A 28 -11.77 17.14 -27.02
C SER A 28 -12.34 18.54 -26.76
N GLU A 29 -13.56 18.85 -27.22
CA GLU A 29 -14.18 20.17 -26.97
C GLU A 29 -14.35 20.51 -25.48
N VAL A 30 -14.62 19.51 -24.63
CA VAL A 30 -14.80 19.74 -23.18
C VAL A 30 -13.46 19.86 -22.46
N PHE A 31 -12.46 19.06 -22.82
CA PHE A 31 -11.22 18.93 -22.04
C PHE A 31 -10.02 19.69 -22.61
N GLN A 32 -9.95 19.90 -23.94
CA GLN A 32 -8.80 20.52 -24.61
C GLN A 32 -8.61 21.98 -24.21
N ASP A 33 -9.70 22.73 -24.06
CA ASP A 33 -9.68 24.12 -23.58
C ASP A 33 -9.04 24.27 -22.20
N GLY A 34 -8.98 23.18 -21.43
CA GLY A 34 -8.34 23.11 -20.14
C GLY A 34 -6.84 22.84 -20.15
N ILE A 35 -6.27 22.52 -21.30
CA ILE A 35 -4.88 22.06 -21.47
C ILE A 35 -4.05 23.14 -22.16
N ASP A 36 -4.66 23.92 -23.06
CA ASP A 36 -3.97 25.00 -23.78
C ASP A 36 -3.90 26.28 -22.93
N ASP A 37 -2.70 26.89 -22.82
CA ASP A 37 -2.45 28.19 -22.16
C ASP A 37 -3.09 29.39 -22.89
N ARG A 38 -3.96 29.15 -23.87
CA ARG A 38 -4.61 30.22 -24.63
C ARG A 38 -5.72 30.79 -23.77
N PRO A 39 -5.78 32.13 -23.57
CA PRO A 39 -6.91 32.78 -22.92
C PRO A 39 -8.11 32.77 -23.88
N GLY A 40 -8.70 31.60 -24.07
CA GLY A 40 -10.00 31.45 -24.68
C GLY A 40 -11.06 31.64 -23.60
N ASN A 41 -12.10 32.42 -23.89
CA ASN A 41 -13.34 32.43 -23.11
C ASN A 41 -14.08 31.09 -23.28
N SER A 42 -13.46 29.99 -22.84
CA SER A 42 -14.08 28.68 -22.85
C SER A 42 -15.01 28.53 -21.65
N ILE A 43 -16.25 28.17 -21.92
CA ILE A 43 -17.26 27.88 -20.91
C ILE A 43 -16.80 26.71 -20.00
N TRP A 44 -15.95 25.81 -20.51
CA TRP A 44 -15.52 24.58 -19.83
C TRP A 44 -14.28 24.76 -18.94
N ALA A 45 -13.45 25.78 -19.20
CA ALA A 45 -12.22 26.05 -18.46
C ALA A 45 -12.22 27.36 -17.67
N MET A 46 -13.38 28.03 -17.55
CA MET A 46 -13.54 29.28 -16.82
C MET A 46 -13.31 29.13 -15.30
N ASN A 47 -12.66 30.15 -14.71
CA ASN A 47 -12.58 30.39 -13.26
C ASN A 47 -12.00 29.24 -12.40
N ARG A 48 -11.09 28.43 -12.97
CA ARG A 48 -10.43 27.35 -12.22
C ARG A 48 -9.65 27.89 -11.03
N ARG A 49 -9.96 27.36 -9.85
CA ARG A 49 -9.25 27.67 -8.61
C ARG A 49 -8.24 26.57 -8.33
N TYR A 50 -6.99 26.85 -8.69
CA TYR A 50 -5.89 25.92 -8.50
C TYR A 50 -5.54 25.76 -7.01
N LEU A 51 -5.57 24.53 -6.52
CA LEU A 51 -4.95 24.12 -5.26
C LEU A 51 -3.43 24.04 -5.42
N VAL A 52 -3.00 23.44 -6.52
CA VAL A 52 -1.61 23.37 -6.96
C VAL A 52 -1.56 24.03 -8.32
N SER A 53 -0.94 25.20 -8.38
CA SER A 53 -0.72 25.89 -9.66
C SER A 53 0.16 25.03 -10.57
N PRO A 54 0.11 25.23 -11.90
CA PRO A 54 0.86 24.39 -12.81
C PRO A 54 2.35 24.31 -12.49
N ILE A 55 2.81 23.10 -12.15
CA ILE A 55 4.19 22.78 -11.82
C ILE A 55 4.89 22.25 -13.05
N ASN A 56 6.07 22.82 -13.32
CA ASN A 56 7.03 22.28 -14.26
C ASN A 56 8.16 21.59 -13.50
N GLY A 57 8.55 20.42 -13.98
CA GLY A 57 9.56 19.61 -13.31
C GLY A 57 10.13 18.54 -14.21
N THR A 58 11.33 18.10 -13.88
CA THR A 58 12.02 17.02 -14.57
C THR A 58 12.18 15.84 -13.61
N LEU A 59 11.62 14.69 -13.98
CA LEU A 59 11.83 13.42 -13.30
C LEU A 59 12.81 12.58 -14.12
N LYS A 60 13.96 12.23 -13.55
CA LYS A 60 14.92 11.29 -14.12
C LYS A 60 14.91 10.02 -13.28
N TYR A 61 14.69 8.89 -13.91
CA TYR A 61 14.76 7.59 -13.26
C TYR A 61 15.82 6.74 -13.95
N ASN A 62 16.82 6.31 -13.18
CA ASN A 62 17.92 5.49 -13.62
C ASN A 62 17.89 4.17 -12.85
N ARG A 63 17.97 3.05 -13.55
CA ARG A 63 18.03 1.71 -12.98
C ARG A 63 19.22 0.97 -13.58
N LEU A 64 20.12 0.49 -12.73
CA LEU A 64 21.31 -0.22 -13.17
C LEU A 64 20.97 -1.63 -13.64
N GLY A 65 21.47 -1.98 -14.83
CA GLY A 65 21.38 -3.33 -15.38
C GLY A 65 22.22 -4.33 -14.59
N GLN A 66 21.97 -5.63 -14.76
CA GLN A 66 22.68 -6.69 -14.02
C GLN A 66 24.21 -6.67 -14.22
N GLN A 67 24.68 -6.19 -15.38
CA GLN A 67 26.11 -6.11 -15.74
C GLN A 67 26.83 -4.87 -15.18
N GLU A 68 26.09 -3.85 -14.75
CA GLU A 68 26.63 -2.57 -14.22
C GLU A 68 26.69 -2.58 -12.67
N ARG A 69 26.32 -3.71 -12.05
CA ARG A 69 26.31 -3.92 -10.59
C ARG A 69 27.71 -4.24 -10.07
N GLY A 70 28.65 -3.30 -10.23
CA GLY A 70 30.03 -3.41 -9.73
C GLY A 70 30.42 -2.34 -8.73
N ASP A 71 29.84 -1.13 -8.85
CA ASP A 71 30.26 0.02 -8.05
C ASP A 71 29.45 0.14 -6.75
N LEU A 72 30.14 0.00 -5.61
CA LEU A 72 29.55 0.10 -4.27
C LEU A 72 28.91 1.47 -3.96
N ASN A 73 29.32 2.52 -4.68
CA ASN A 73 28.87 3.90 -4.47
C ASN A 73 27.68 4.31 -5.34
N ASN A 74 27.29 3.51 -6.34
CA ASN A 74 26.19 3.83 -7.23
C ASN A 74 24.90 3.12 -6.77
N PRO A 75 23.79 3.85 -6.58
CA PRO A 75 22.53 3.24 -6.19
C PRO A 75 21.98 2.33 -7.31
N LEU A 76 21.39 1.20 -6.95
CA LEU A 76 20.77 0.29 -7.93
C LEU A 76 19.65 0.98 -8.71
N GLU A 77 18.86 1.79 -8.01
CA GLU A 77 17.80 2.60 -8.58
C GLU A 77 17.88 4.03 -8.04
N LYS A 78 17.83 5.01 -8.94
CA LYS A 78 17.86 6.43 -8.60
C LYS A 78 16.70 7.14 -9.27
N ALA A 79 15.84 7.76 -8.46
CA ALA A 79 14.83 8.71 -8.91
C ALA A 79 15.28 10.12 -8.52
N SER A 80 15.29 11.05 -9.46
CA SER A 80 15.64 12.45 -9.24
C SER A 80 14.55 13.35 -9.78
N LEU A 81 13.86 14.06 -8.90
CA LEU A 81 12.80 14.99 -9.20
C LEU A 81 13.28 16.41 -8.93
N VAL A 82 13.30 17.24 -9.97
CA VAL A 82 13.65 18.66 -9.87
C VAL A 82 12.42 19.48 -10.21
N LEU A 83 11.94 20.28 -9.25
CA LEU A 83 10.84 21.23 -9.40
C LEU A 83 11.40 22.65 -9.27
N SER A 84 11.09 23.54 -10.22
CA SER A 84 11.55 24.93 -10.13
C SER A 84 10.69 25.72 -9.14
N ASP A 85 9.42 25.92 -9.48
CA ASP A 85 8.49 26.74 -8.71
C ASP A 85 7.23 25.93 -8.36
N VAL A 86 6.86 25.94 -7.09
CA VAL A 86 5.68 25.24 -6.57
C VAL A 86 4.82 26.23 -5.80
N SER A 87 3.65 26.57 -6.32
CA SER A 87 2.67 27.40 -5.60
C SER A 87 1.43 26.59 -5.23
N LEU A 88 1.17 26.56 -3.93
CA LEU A 88 0.00 25.98 -3.32
C LEU A 88 -0.90 27.11 -2.83
N THR A 89 -2.17 27.08 -3.22
CA THR A 89 -3.15 28.08 -2.78
C THR A 89 -4.40 27.38 -2.31
N VAL A 90 -4.74 27.55 -1.04
CA VAL A 90 -5.95 26.98 -0.46
C VAL A 90 -6.89 28.11 -0.07
N THR A 91 -8.04 28.16 -0.72
CA THR A 91 -9.12 29.05 -0.29
C THR A 91 -9.91 28.43 0.86
N GLU A 92 -10.53 29.26 1.69
CA GLU A 92 -11.35 28.81 2.81
C GLU A 92 -12.50 27.86 2.38
N ALA A 93 -13.16 28.14 1.25
CA ALA A 93 -14.18 27.26 0.69
C ALA A 93 -13.61 25.87 0.34
N GLN A 94 -12.45 25.84 -0.32
CA GLN A 94 -11.76 24.59 -0.65
C GLN A 94 -11.31 23.84 0.60
N TYR A 95 -10.90 24.55 1.66
CA TYR A 95 -10.56 23.95 2.94
C TYR A 95 -11.76 23.20 3.55
N TYR A 96 -12.93 23.85 3.64
CA TYR A 96 -14.15 23.20 4.14
C TYR A 96 -14.54 21.99 3.29
N ASP A 97 -14.44 22.10 1.97
CA ASP A 97 -14.73 20.99 1.06
C ASP A 97 -13.77 19.82 1.26
N CYS A 98 -12.47 20.09 1.42
CA CYS A 98 -11.47 19.07 1.72
C CYS A 98 -11.79 18.33 3.04
N ILE A 99 -12.23 19.04 4.08
CA ILE A 99 -12.65 18.41 5.34
C ILE A 99 -13.88 17.50 5.11
N LYS A 100 -14.90 17.97 4.37
CA LYS A 100 -16.07 17.16 4.02
C LYS A 100 -15.70 15.95 3.16
N LEU A 101 -14.75 16.10 2.24
CA LEU A 101 -14.24 15.04 1.38
C LEU A 101 -13.52 13.99 2.22
N LEU A 102 -12.64 14.40 3.14
CA LEU A 102 -11.95 13.50 4.08
C LEU A 102 -12.94 12.75 4.95
N GLU A 103 -13.99 13.41 5.46
CA GLU A 103 -15.04 12.77 6.23
C GLU A 103 -15.81 11.73 5.38
N THR A 104 -16.11 12.07 4.13
CA THR A 104 -16.78 11.17 3.18
C THR A 104 -15.90 9.97 2.84
N PHE A 105 -14.61 10.19 2.63
CA PHE A 105 -13.64 9.13 2.37
C PHE A 105 -13.48 8.20 3.60
N SER A 106 -13.45 8.77 4.80
CA SER A 106 -13.45 8.00 6.06
C SER A 106 -14.69 7.11 6.16
N ARG A 107 -15.89 7.68 5.95
CA ARG A 107 -17.16 6.93 5.90
C ARG A 107 -17.16 5.86 4.79
N PHE A 108 -16.62 6.19 3.61
CA PHE A 108 -16.49 5.26 2.50
C PHE A 108 -15.61 4.08 2.89
N ARG A 109 -14.44 4.33 3.49
CA ARG A 109 -13.53 3.28 3.97
C ARG A 109 -14.24 2.33 4.94
N THR A 110 -15.02 2.85 5.90
CA THR A 110 -15.78 1.99 6.82
C THR A 110 -16.91 1.21 6.12
N ARG A 111 -17.48 1.73 5.03
CA ARG A 111 -18.52 1.06 4.24
C ARG A 111 -17.96 0.03 3.26
N VAL A 112 -16.77 0.27 2.69
CA VAL A 112 -16.12 -0.64 1.74
C VAL A 112 -15.91 -2.01 2.37
N ASP A 113 -15.48 -2.06 3.63
CA ASP A 113 -15.24 -3.32 4.36
C ASP A 113 -16.50 -4.20 4.47
N VAL A 114 -17.69 -3.59 4.51
CA VAL A 114 -18.99 -4.28 4.63
C VAL A 114 -19.82 -4.22 3.35
N SER A 115 -19.26 -3.69 2.26
CA SER A 115 -19.98 -3.41 1.01
C SER A 115 -20.61 -4.65 0.38
N HIS A 116 -19.94 -5.79 0.46
CA HIS A 116 -20.41 -7.07 -0.07
C HIS A 116 -21.64 -7.65 0.68
N LEU A 117 -21.94 -7.15 1.89
CA LEU A 117 -23.15 -7.54 2.64
C LEU A 117 -24.37 -6.69 2.23
N ARG A 118 -24.18 -5.64 1.44
CA ARG A 118 -25.24 -4.68 1.10
C ARG A 118 -26.28 -5.33 0.18
N PRO A 119 -27.58 -5.27 0.51
CA PRO A 119 -28.63 -5.73 -0.37
C PRO A 119 -28.66 -4.93 -1.69
N ILE A 120 -28.95 -5.61 -2.79
CA ILE A 120 -29.06 -4.99 -4.13
C ILE A 120 -30.40 -4.25 -4.28
N MET A 121 -31.43 -4.68 -3.55
CA MET A 121 -32.80 -4.18 -3.61
C MET A 121 -32.95 -2.86 -2.81
N PRO A 122 -33.86 -1.95 -3.21
CA PRO A 122 -34.15 -0.75 -2.44
C PRO A 122 -34.79 -1.08 -1.08
N VAL A 123 -34.63 -0.16 -0.11
CA VAL A 123 -35.12 -0.35 1.27
C VAL A 123 -36.62 -0.65 1.33
N LYS A 124 -37.40 -0.04 0.43
CA LYS A 124 -38.86 -0.19 0.41
C LYS A 124 -39.33 -1.60 0.01
N GLU A 125 -38.53 -2.34 -0.75
CA GLU A 125 -38.91 -3.69 -1.21
C GLU A 125 -38.62 -4.77 -0.17
N ASP A 126 -37.47 -4.69 0.51
CA ASP A 126 -37.13 -5.62 1.61
C ASP A 126 -36.44 -4.90 2.78
N CYS A 127 -37.27 -4.32 3.66
CA CYS A 127 -36.79 -3.70 4.89
C CYS A 127 -36.00 -4.68 5.77
N ARG A 128 -36.32 -5.98 5.76
CA ARG A 128 -35.69 -6.98 6.63
C ARG A 128 -34.27 -7.28 6.18
N ALA A 129 -34.00 -7.38 4.88
CA ALA A 129 -32.64 -7.51 4.36
C ALA A 129 -31.76 -6.32 4.76
N TRP A 130 -32.30 -5.11 4.74
CA TRP A 130 -31.58 -3.90 5.18
C TRP A 130 -31.30 -3.88 6.67
N TRP A 131 -32.24 -4.33 7.51
CA TRP A 131 -32.00 -4.52 8.95
C TRP A 131 -30.92 -5.58 9.22
N ARG A 132 -30.96 -6.72 8.53
CA ARG A 132 -29.91 -7.76 8.62
C ARG A 132 -28.54 -7.19 8.23
N TYR A 133 -28.48 -6.43 7.15
CA TYR A 133 -27.26 -5.74 6.74
C TYR A 133 -26.76 -4.77 7.82
N ALA A 134 -27.63 -3.91 8.37
CA ALA A 134 -27.24 -2.94 9.40
C ALA A 134 -26.67 -3.64 10.65
N VAL A 135 -27.30 -4.73 11.10
CA VAL A 135 -26.82 -5.54 12.23
C VAL A 135 -25.47 -6.18 11.91
N LEU A 136 -25.34 -6.86 10.77
CA LEU A 136 -24.10 -7.54 10.38
C LEU A 136 -22.94 -6.55 10.17
N ALA A 137 -23.21 -5.41 9.55
CA ALA A 137 -22.24 -4.34 9.34
C ALA A 137 -21.77 -3.76 10.68
N GLY A 138 -22.69 -3.46 11.60
CA GLY A 138 -22.36 -2.95 12.94
C GLY A 138 -21.56 -3.94 13.78
N LEU A 139 -21.90 -5.24 13.71
CA LEU A 139 -21.15 -6.28 14.42
C LEU A 139 -19.72 -6.43 13.89
N ARG A 140 -19.52 -6.37 12.57
CA ARG A 140 -18.18 -6.41 11.96
C ARG A 140 -17.35 -5.17 12.27
N GLN A 141 -17.94 -3.98 12.22
CA GLN A 141 -17.24 -2.73 12.53
C GLN A 141 -16.76 -2.68 13.98
N LYS A 142 -17.58 -3.15 14.94
CA LYS A 142 -17.19 -3.19 16.36
C LYS A 142 -16.19 -4.31 16.69
N LYS A 143 -15.76 -5.12 15.69
CA LYS A 143 -14.97 -6.35 15.89
C LYS A 143 -15.49 -7.22 17.03
N LEU A 144 -16.80 -7.20 17.28
CA LEU A 144 -17.36 -7.90 18.43
C LEU A 144 -17.23 -9.39 18.18
N CYS A 145 -16.62 -10.08 19.16
CA CYS A 145 -16.25 -11.50 19.16
C CYS A 145 -17.43 -12.48 19.06
N TYR A 146 -18.60 -12.08 18.54
CA TYR A 146 -19.74 -12.97 18.31
C TYR A 146 -19.44 -14.07 17.25
N TRP A 147 -18.35 -13.90 16.48
CA TRP A 147 -17.84 -14.91 15.57
C TRP A 147 -17.16 -16.10 16.27
N PHE A 148 -16.86 -15.99 17.58
CA PHE A 148 -16.17 -17.01 18.38
C PHE A 148 -17.14 -17.82 19.27
N SER A 149 -18.32 -18.21 18.76
CA SER A 149 -19.02 -19.32 19.40
C SER A 149 -18.34 -20.63 19.02
N TRP A 150 -18.17 -21.55 19.98
CA TRP A 150 -17.54 -22.85 19.72
C TRP A 150 -18.22 -23.62 18.60
N GLU A 151 -19.54 -23.54 18.50
CA GLU A 151 -20.33 -24.12 17.40
C GLU A 151 -19.92 -23.56 16.04
N ARG A 152 -19.76 -22.24 15.94
CA ARG A 152 -19.37 -21.57 14.71
C ARG A 152 -17.92 -21.85 14.33
N THR A 153 -17.02 -21.89 15.32
CA THR A 153 -15.63 -22.30 15.11
C THR A 153 -15.57 -23.74 14.60
N ARG A 154 -16.34 -24.65 15.19
CA ARG A 154 -16.43 -26.05 14.73
C ARG A 154 -16.96 -26.14 13.29
N TYR A 155 -18.02 -25.40 12.96
CA TYR A 155 -18.58 -25.33 11.61
C TYR A 155 -17.56 -24.79 10.58
N LEU A 156 -16.85 -23.70 10.91
CA LEU A 156 -15.81 -23.14 10.04
C LEU A 156 -14.62 -24.09 9.87
N CYS A 157 -14.25 -24.84 10.91
CA CYS A 157 -13.22 -25.88 10.82
C CYS A 157 -13.64 -27.02 9.89
N GLN A 158 -14.90 -27.44 9.92
CA GLN A 158 -15.46 -28.45 9.01
C GLN A 158 -15.48 -27.93 7.56
N LEU A 159 -15.96 -26.70 7.35
CA LEU A 159 -15.94 -26.04 6.05
C LEU A 159 -14.52 -25.92 5.48
N ARG A 160 -13.54 -25.53 6.31
CA ARG A 160 -12.13 -25.45 5.90
C ARG A 160 -11.63 -26.80 5.41
N ARG A 161 -11.89 -27.88 6.16
CA ARG A 161 -11.48 -29.24 5.77
C ARG A 161 -12.08 -29.63 4.42
N ARG A 162 -13.39 -29.42 4.25
CA ARG A 162 -14.09 -29.69 2.99
C ARG A 162 -13.56 -28.84 1.83
N TYR A 163 -13.38 -27.54 2.05
CA TYR A 163 -12.87 -26.61 1.03
C TYR A 163 -11.45 -26.98 0.58
N VAL A 164 -10.53 -27.22 1.51
CA VAL A 164 -9.13 -27.55 1.20
C VAL A 164 -9.06 -28.87 0.42
N GLN A 165 -9.88 -29.85 0.76
CA GLN A 165 -10.00 -31.10 0.00
C GLN A 165 -10.50 -30.85 -1.42
N LEU A 166 -11.63 -30.15 -1.59
CA LEU A 166 -12.19 -29.80 -2.90
C LEU A 166 -11.22 -28.99 -3.77
N TYR A 167 -10.53 -28.03 -3.16
CA TYR A 167 -9.58 -27.17 -3.86
C TYR A 167 -8.31 -27.94 -4.25
N ALA A 168 -7.80 -28.82 -3.39
CA ALA A 168 -6.67 -29.68 -3.72
C ALA A 168 -7.02 -30.67 -4.86
N THR A 169 -8.23 -31.23 -4.87
CA THR A 169 -8.69 -32.08 -5.99
C THR A 169 -8.80 -31.29 -7.29
N LEU A 170 -9.30 -30.06 -7.23
CA LEU A 170 -9.39 -29.16 -8.38
C LEU A 170 -8.01 -28.77 -8.93
N LEU A 171 -7.00 -28.64 -8.06
CA LEU A 171 -5.61 -28.38 -8.47
C LEU A 171 -4.93 -29.61 -9.10
N GLN A 172 -5.38 -30.83 -8.80
CA GLN A 172 -4.81 -32.08 -9.31
C GLN A 172 -5.50 -32.57 -10.59
N GLN A 173 -6.78 -32.25 -10.81
CA GLN A 173 -7.57 -32.70 -11.96
C GLN A 173 -7.90 -31.53 -12.91
N ALA A 174 -7.75 -31.74 -14.23
CA ALA A 174 -8.17 -30.80 -15.28
C ALA A 174 -9.73 -30.71 -15.36
N PRO A 175 -10.34 -29.76 -16.11
CA PRO A 175 -11.39 -28.84 -15.66
C PRO A 175 -12.83 -29.41 -15.54
N SER A 176 -13.01 -30.72 -15.37
CA SER A 176 -14.35 -31.33 -15.27
C SER A 176 -14.97 -31.31 -13.87
N VAL A 177 -14.32 -30.67 -12.90
CA VAL A 177 -14.80 -30.61 -11.50
C VAL A 177 -15.80 -29.46 -11.34
N ASP A 178 -16.98 -29.78 -10.80
CA ASP A 178 -18.01 -28.79 -10.48
C ASP A 178 -17.52 -27.81 -9.39
N ILE A 179 -17.29 -26.55 -9.79
CA ILE A 179 -16.79 -25.46 -8.93
C ILE A 179 -17.94 -24.86 -8.08
N TYR A 180 -19.18 -25.34 -8.24
CA TYR A 180 -20.34 -24.80 -7.55
C TYR A 180 -20.20 -24.82 -6.02
N GLU A 181 -19.78 -25.95 -5.43
CA GLU A 181 -19.59 -26.06 -3.97
C GLU A 181 -18.53 -25.08 -3.45
N ILE A 182 -17.40 -24.94 -4.16
CA ILE A 182 -16.33 -24.00 -3.80
C ILE A 182 -16.88 -22.57 -3.79
N ARG A 183 -17.67 -22.18 -4.80
CA ARG A 183 -18.29 -20.85 -4.89
C ARG A 183 -19.30 -20.60 -3.78
N GLN A 184 -20.09 -21.60 -3.39
CA GLN A 184 -21.04 -21.44 -2.27
C GLN A 184 -20.32 -21.23 -0.95
N ILE A 185 -19.20 -21.94 -0.73
CA ILE A 185 -18.36 -21.75 0.45
C ILE A 185 -17.71 -20.36 0.43
N GLU A 186 -17.16 -19.92 -0.70
CA GLU A 186 -16.52 -18.60 -0.84
C GLU A 186 -17.50 -17.45 -0.60
N LYS A 187 -18.78 -17.61 -0.94
CA LYS A 187 -19.82 -16.58 -0.75
C LYS A 187 -20.00 -16.15 0.70
N ILE A 188 -19.71 -17.03 1.67
CA ILE A 188 -19.87 -16.76 3.10
C ILE A 188 -18.56 -16.38 3.81
N LEU A 189 -17.43 -16.38 3.10
CA LEU A 189 -16.09 -16.16 3.66
C LEU A 189 -15.56 -14.76 3.33
N ASP A 190 -14.66 -14.27 4.18
CA ASP A 190 -13.88 -13.06 3.90
C ASP A 190 -12.79 -13.35 2.86
N SER A 191 -12.45 -12.37 2.02
CA SER A 191 -11.46 -12.53 0.94
C SER A 191 -10.10 -12.99 1.46
N LYS A 192 -9.67 -12.54 2.63
CA LYS A 192 -8.40 -12.97 3.26
C LYS A 192 -8.46 -14.43 3.68
N VAL A 193 -9.61 -14.89 4.16
CA VAL A 193 -9.83 -16.29 4.56
C VAL A 193 -9.85 -17.20 3.34
N ILE A 194 -10.47 -16.76 2.24
CA ILE A 194 -10.45 -17.48 0.95
C ILE A 194 -9.01 -17.65 0.48
N ILE A 195 -8.21 -16.58 0.46
CA ILE A 195 -6.78 -16.64 0.08
C ILE A 195 -6.04 -17.64 0.96
N LEU A 196 -6.21 -17.56 2.29
CA LEU A 196 -5.57 -18.47 3.23
C LEU A 196 -5.93 -19.93 2.94
N TRP A 197 -7.22 -20.24 2.69
CA TRP A 197 -7.66 -21.61 2.45
C TRP A 197 -7.19 -22.15 1.09
N ARG A 198 -7.06 -21.29 0.07
CA ARG A 198 -6.43 -21.67 -1.20
C ARG A 198 -4.95 -22.01 -1.03
N LEU A 199 -4.22 -21.23 -0.24
CA LEU A 199 -2.81 -21.51 0.10
C LEU A 199 -2.66 -22.85 0.81
N LEU A 200 -3.58 -23.19 1.72
CA LEU A 200 -3.62 -24.51 2.36
C LEU A 200 -3.82 -25.64 1.33
N GLY A 201 -4.69 -25.45 0.35
CA GLY A 201 -4.88 -26.43 -0.72
C GLY A 201 -3.65 -26.59 -1.61
N HIS A 202 -2.97 -25.50 -1.96
CA HIS A 202 -1.69 -25.55 -2.68
C HIS A 202 -0.62 -26.33 -1.92
N ALA A 203 -0.44 -26.03 -0.63
CA ALA A 203 0.49 -26.75 0.24
C ALA A 203 0.17 -28.25 0.30
N LYS A 204 -1.12 -28.63 0.43
CA LYS A 204 -1.54 -30.04 0.42
C LYS A 204 -1.21 -30.76 -0.88
N VAL A 205 -1.30 -30.09 -2.02
CA VAL A 205 -0.93 -30.68 -3.33
C VAL A 205 0.59 -30.82 -3.48
N GLU A 206 1.36 -29.84 -3.01
CA GLU A 206 2.82 -29.89 -3.02
C GLU A 206 3.36 -31.02 -2.14
N THR A 207 2.79 -31.23 -0.95
CA THR A 207 3.20 -32.33 -0.06
C THR A 207 2.90 -33.69 -0.68
N VAL A 208 1.73 -33.88 -1.30
CA VAL A 208 1.40 -35.12 -2.02
C VAL A 208 2.38 -35.38 -3.17
N LYS A 209 2.70 -34.37 -3.99
CA LYS A 209 3.69 -34.49 -5.07
C LYS A 209 5.10 -34.83 -4.54
N SER A 210 5.51 -34.24 -3.42
CA SER A 210 6.82 -34.53 -2.80
C SER A 210 6.90 -35.98 -2.26
N LYS A 211 5.82 -36.48 -1.66
CA LYS A 211 5.72 -37.87 -1.18
C LYS A 211 5.66 -38.86 -2.33
N GLU A 212 4.94 -38.57 -3.41
CA GLU A 212 4.92 -39.39 -4.62
C GLU A 212 6.27 -39.46 -5.33
N THR A 213 7.02 -38.35 -5.37
CA THR A 213 8.37 -38.32 -5.95
C THR A 213 9.39 -39.09 -5.09
N LEU A 214 9.26 -39.05 -3.77
CA LEU A 214 10.04 -39.90 -2.85
C LEU A 214 9.72 -41.39 -3.02
N HIS A 215 8.45 -41.76 -3.15
CA HIS A 215 8.04 -43.16 -3.40
C HIS A 215 8.48 -43.67 -4.78
N LYS A 216 8.43 -42.83 -5.83
CA LYS A 216 8.97 -43.16 -7.17
C LYS A 216 10.51 -43.29 -7.18
N LYS A 217 11.22 -42.56 -6.31
CA LYS A 217 12.68 -42.67 -6.16
C LYS A 217 13.07 -43.88 -5.28
N GLY A 218 12.18 -44.32 -4.39
CA GLY A 218 12.35 -45.51 -3.55
C GLY A 218 12.10 -46.86 -4.24
N SER A 219 11.39 -46.89 -5.38
CA SER A 219 11.09 -48.13 -6.11
C SER A 219 12.15 -48.54 -7.15
N SER A 220 13.23 -47.77 -7.32
CA SER A 220 14.29 -48.02 -8.33
C SER A 220 15.61 -48.58 -7.76
N LYS A 221 15.71 -48.87 -6.47
CA LYS A 221 16.88 -49.59 -5.92
C LYS A 221 16.53 -51.03 -5.58
N ARG A 222 16.58 -51.89 -6.60
CA ARG A 222 16.82 -53.33 -6.42
C ARG A 222 18.08 -53.48 -5.57
N ARG A 223 17.86 -53.96 -4.34
CA ARG A 223 18.86 -54.28 -3.33
C ARG A 223 19.63 -55.51 -3.83
N TRP A 224 20.81 -55.29 -4.42
CA TRP A 224 21.77 -56.33 -4.76
C TRP A 224 22.97 -56.11 -3.85
N TRP A 225 23.19 -57.02 -2.90
CA TRP A 225 24.45 -57.51 -2.30
C TRP A 225 24.12 -58.21 -0.96
N PRO A 226 24.54 -59.49 -0.78
CA PRO A 226 24.54 -60.20 0.51
C PRO A 226 25.88 -60.01 1.24
N PHE A 227 26.02 -60.60 2.45
CA PHE A 227 27.04 -60.37 3.52
C PHE A 227 26.67 -59.20 4.45
N GLY A 228 26.47 -59.34 5.76
CA GLY A 228 26.62 -60.45 6.70
C GLY A 228 27.14 -59.89 8.04
N TRP A 229 26.30 -59.82 9.09
CA TRP A 229 26.56 -60.39 10.42
C TRP A 229 25.38 -60.12 11.39
N ASN A 230 25.07 -61.16 12.17
CA ASN A 230 24.00 -61.32 13.14
C ASN A 230 24.20 -60.57 14.47
N SER A 231 23.07 -60.25 15.11
CA SER A 231 22.80 -60.50 16.54
C SER A 231 21.27 -60.56 16.68
N ALA A 232 20.64 -61.74 16.62
CA ALA A 232 20.24 -62.55 17.79
C ALA A 232 19.47 -61.72 18.86
N GLY A 233 18.19 -61.98 19.18
CA GLY A 233 17.26 -62.99 18.65
C GLY A 233 15.79 -62.82 19.09
N LEU A 234 14.90 -63.43 18.28
CA LEU A 234 13.77 -64.33 18.58
C LEU A 234 12.56 -63.86 19.45
N PRO A 235 11.35 -64.46 19.28
CA PRO A 235 10.19 -63.79 18.68
C PRO A 235 8.93 -63.84 19.57
N SER A 236 7.85 -63.16 19.14
CA SER A 236 6.49 -63.60 19.49
C SER A 236 5.49 -63.18 18.42
N GLU A 237 4.53 -64.07 18.22
CA GLU A 237 3.61 -64.23 17.10
C GLU A 237 2.47 -63.20 17.02
N GLU A 238 1.78 -63.32 15.89
CA GLU A 238 0.67 -62.59 15.32
C GLU A 238 -0.56 -62.36 16.23
N GLY A 239 -1.26 -61.27 15.94
CA GLY A 239 -2.63 -61.03 16.38
C GLY A 239 -3.22 -59.80 15.67
N GLY A 240 -4.02 -60.05 14.63
CA GLY A 240 -4.60 -59.02 13.76
C GLY A 240 -5.60 -58.08 14.45
N GLY A 241 -5.69 -56.86 13.90
CA GLY A 241 -6.70 -55.86 14.24
C GLY A 241 -6.51 -54.59 13.41
N LEU A 242 -7.14 -54.55 12.24
CA LEU A 242 -7.28 -53.34 11.43
C LEU A 242 -8.41 -52.49 12.04
N GLU A 243 -8.05 -51.51 12.86
CA GLU A 243 -8.89 -50.32 13.06
C GLU A 243 -8.22 -49.13 12.35
N PRO A 244 -8.90 -48.45 11.41
CA PRO A 244 -8.41 -47.18 10.91
C PRO A 244 -8.66 -46.14 12.01
N GLN A 245 -7.64 -45.87 12.81
CA GLN A 245 -7.62 -44.70 13.67
C GLN A 245 -7.83 -43.46 12.78
N LEU A 246 -8.86 -42.68 13.12
CA LEU A 246 -9.07 -41.33 12.65
C LEU A 246 -7.89 -40.49 13.11
N ASP A 247 -6.81 -40.50 12.33
CA ASP A 247 -5.69 -39.59 12.53
C ASP A 247 -6.24 -38.17 12.47
N GLU A 248 -6.20 -37.48 13.62
CA GLU A 248 -6.33 -36.05 13.66
C GLU A 248 -5.26 -35.48 12.72
N GLU A 249 -5.67 -35.06 11.51
CA GLU A 249 -4.84 -34.33 10.55
C GLU A 249 -4.35 -33.01 11.18
N GLN A 250 -3.38 -33.10 12.08
CA GLN A 250 -2.48 -32.02 12.44
C GLN A 250 -1.67 -31.72 11.17
N LEU A 251 -1.62 -30.44 10.80
CA LEU A 251 -0.78 -29.98 9.71
C LEU A 251 0.65 -30.48 9.97
N THR A 252 1.17 -31.28 9.05
CA THR A 252 2.53 -31.79 9.12
C THR A 252 3.52 -30.63 9.13
N LYS A 253 4.71 -30.82 9.72
CA LYS A 253 5.76 -29.79 9.74
C LYS A 253 6.08 -29.26 8.33
N GLU A 254 5.97 -30.13 7.33
CA GLU A 254 6.15 -29.83 5.91
C GLU A 254 5.03 -28.92 5.37
N GLU A 255 3.76 -29.20 5.71
CA GLU A 255 2.64 -28.32 5.36
C GLU A 255 2.77 -26.96 6.04
N TRP A 256 3.16 -26.92 7.31
CA TRP A 256 3.45 -25.67 8.03
C TRP A 256 4.59 -24.88 7.39
N GLN A 257 5.65 -25.55 6.93
CA GLN A 257 6.75 -24.93 6.21
C GLN A 257 6.34 -24.42 4.82
N ALA A 258 5.54 -25.18 4.07
CA ALA A 258 5.01 -24.76 2.78
C ALA A 258 4.08 -23.54 2.93
N ILE A 259 3.21 -23.56 3.93
CA ILE A 259 2.34 -22.42 4.29
C ILE A 259 3.18 -21.21 4.69
N ASN A 260 4.18 -21.39 5.56
CA ASN A 260 5.07 -20.28 5.92
C ASN A 260 5.83 -19.75 4.71
N LYS A 261 6.30 -20.60 3.80
CA LYS A 261 6.96 -20.18 2.55
C LYS A 261 6.01 -19.42 1.61
N LEU A 262 4.76 -19.86 1.52
CA LEU A 262 3.71 -19.22 0.72
C LEU A 262 3.20 -17.91 1.33
N LEU A 263 3.15 -17.80 2.66
CA LEU A 263 2.76 -16.59 3.40
C LEU A 263 3.93 -15.61 3.56
N SER A 264 5.17 -16.12 3.61
CA SER A 264 6.39 -15.32 3.55
C SER A 264 6.68 -14.82 2.14
N TYR A 265 5.94 -15.31 1.13
CA TYR A 265 5.81 -14.67 -0.17
C TYR A 265 5.05 -13.34 0.00
N GLN A 266 5.68 -12.41 0.70
CA GLN A 266 5.28 -11.02 0.66
C GLN A 266 5.58 -10.49 -0.73
N LEU A 267 4.83 -9.47 -1.16
CA LEU A 267 5.11 -8.68 -2.36
C LEU A 267 6.56 -8.11 -2.39
N ASP A 268 7.28 -8.23 -1.28
CA ASP A 268 8.70 -7.94 -1.14
C ASP A 268 9.59 -8.89 -1.97
N ASP A 269 9.10 -10.06 -2.40
CA ASP A 269 9.89 -11.01 -3.21
C ASP A 269 9.97 -10.67 -4.72
N GLU A 270 9.15 -9.74 -5.23
CA GLU A 270 9.45 -9.10 -6.53
C GLU A 270 10.50 -7.98 -6.40
N LEU A 271 10.83 -7.56 -5.16
CA LEU A 271 11.89 -6.61 -4.84
C LEU A 271 13.11 -7.26 -4.19
N SER A 272 13.04 -8.55 -3.84
CA SER A 272 14.14 -9.33 -3.28
C SER A 272 14.95 -9.96 -4.42
N PHE A 273 15.87 -9.16 -4.96
CA PHE A 273 16.96 -9.69 -5.76
C PHE A 273 17.70 -10.80 -4.98
N PRO A 274 18.26 -11.82 -5.65
CA PRO A 274 19.01 -12.88 -4.99
C PRO A 274 20.05 -12.26 -4.05
N VAL A 275 19.97 -12.62 -2.77
CA VAL A 275 20.85 -12.18 -1.68
C VAL A 275 22.21 -12.88 -1.81
N GLU A 276 22.81 -12.85 -2.99
CA GLU A 276 24.15 -13.34 -3.24
C GLU A 276 24.98 -12.15 -3.75
N LYS A 277 25.71 -11.54 -2.80
CA LYS A 277 26.80 -10.55 -2.99
C LYS A 277 26.46 -9.05 -3.02
N VAL A 278 25.34 -8.58 -2.47
CA VAL A 278 25.18 -7.13 -2.23
C VAL A 278 25.58 -6.80 -0.79
N SER A 279 26.60 -5.95 -0.63
CA SER A 279 27.06 -5.52 0.69
C SER A 279 25.91 -4.82 1.46
N PRO A 280 25.83 -4.94 2.79
CA PRO A 280 24.78 -4.28 3.59
C PRO A 280 24.78 -2.75 3.45
N ASN A 281 25.88 -2.17 2.95
CA ASN A 281 26.08 -0.73 2.79
C ASN A 281 25.73 -0.22 1.38
N THR A 282 25.25 -1.08 0.47
CA THR A 282 24.87 -0.66 -0.88
C THR A 282 23.48 0.00 -0.87
N ILE A 283 23.37 1.18 -1.47
CA ILE A 283 22.10 1.89 -1.62
C ILE A 283 21.25 1.16 -2.68
N ARG A 284 20.08 0.67 -2.29
CA ARG A 284 19.14 0.02 -3.21
C ARG A 284 18.36 1.06 -4.00
N PHE A 285 17.78 2.01 -3.30
CA PHE A 285 16.98 3.07 -3.91
C PHE A 285 17.45 4.42 -3.35
N LEU A 286 17.69 5.37 -4.26
CA LEU A 286 17.98 6.75 -3.94
C LEU A 286 16.88 7.62 -4.53
N VAL A 287 16.18 8.37 -3.67
CA VAL A 287 15.19 9.36 -4.08
C VAL A 287 15.74 10.73 -3.75
N ASP A 288 15.99 11.55 -4.77
CA ASP A 288 16.50 12.92 -4.66
C ASP A 288 15.42 13.88 -5.18
N VAL A 289 14.87 14.70 -4.29
CA VAL A 289 13.85 15.68 -4.61
C VAL A 289 14.42 17.06 -4.33
N SER A 290 14.50 17.92 -5.35
CA SER A 290 14.86 19.32 -5.20
C SER A 290 13.73 20.23 -5.64
N ILE A 291 13.44 21.24 -4.82
CA ILE A 291 12.44 22.27 -5.07
C ILE A 291 13.12 23.63 -4.96
N GLY A 292 13.11 24.41 -6.05
CA GLY A 292 13.75 25.71 -6.13
C GLY A 292 13.08 26.74 -5.24
N GLN A 293 11.82 27.05 -5.51
CA GLN A 293 10.99 27.94 -4.71
C GLN A 293 9.62 27.31 -4.47
N ALA A 294 9.13 27.40 -3.25
CA ALA A 294 7.78 26.97 -2.91
C ALA A 294 7.05 28.04 -2.09
N ALA A 295 5.78 28.26 -2.41
CA ALA A 295 4.91 29.14 -1.63
C ALA A 295 3.58 28.45 -1.35
N ALA A 296 3.11 28.52 -0.11
CA ALA A 296 1.81 28.01 0.30
C ALA A 296 0.99 29.16 0.88
N ARG A 297 -0.16 29.46 0.28
CA ARG A 297 -1.03 30.58 0.64
C ARG A 297 -2.39 30.08 1.11
N ILE A 298 -2.91 30.73 2.14
CA ILE A 298 -4.28 30.54 2.62
C ILE A 298 -5.05 31.82 2.32
N ILE A 299 -6.19 31.71 1.64
CA ILE A 299 -7.01 32.86 1.23
C ILE A 299 -8.41 32.73 1.85
N ASN A 300 -8.88 33.79 2.50
CA ASN A 300 -10.24 33.88 3.06
C ASN A 300 -11.30 34.02 1.95
N ILE A 301 -12.57 33.77 2.27
CA ILE A 301 -13.76 34.11 1.45
C ILE A 301 -13.70 35.56 0.91
N GLY A 302 -13.17 36.52 1.69
CA GLY A 302 -12.99 37.92 1.28
C GLY A 302 -11.88 38.17 0.23
N HIS A 303 -11.28 37.11 -0.34
CA HIS A 303 -10.10 37.17 -1.22
C HIS A 303 -8.85 37.82 -0.59
N THR A 304 -8.85 37.98 0.73
CA THR A 304 -7.68 38.43 1.47
C THR A 304 -6.79 37.24 1.81
N GLU A 305 -5.51 37.35 1.51
CA GLU A 305 -4.51 36.41 2.01
C GLU A 305 -4.56 36.42 3.54
N VAL A 306 -4.59 35.26 4.19
CA VAL A 306 -4.54 35.15 5.66
C VAL A 306 -3.10 34.91 6.10
N MET A 307 -2.41 34.04 5.36
CA MET A 307 -1.06 33.62 5.66
C MET A 307 -0.38 33.10 4.39
N CYS A 308 0.93 33.31 4.29
CA CYS A 308 1.77 32.75 3.25
C CYS A 308 3.06 32.20 3.84
N GLY A 309 3.30 30.91 3.62
CA GLY A 309 4.58 30.26 3.88
C GLY A 309 5.41 30.26 2.60
N ARG A 310 6.69 30.64 2.70
CA ARG A 310 7.65 30.61 1.60
C ARG A 310 8.86 29.75 1.98
N PHE A 311 9.33 28.96 1.05
CA PHE A 311 10.47 28.09 1.21
C PHE A 311 11.36 28.20 -0.03
N GLU A 312 12.68 28.25 0.17
CA GLU A 312 13.64 28.27 -0.94
C GLU A 312 14.69 27.18 -0.79
N GLN A 313 15.02 26.57 -1.93
CA GLN A 313 16.03 25.53 -2.09
C GLN A 313 15.84 24.40 -1.08
N LEU A 314 14.68 23.74 -1.15
CA LEU A 314 14.41 22.51 -0.41
C LEU A 314 15.04 21.34 -1.17
N GLN A 315 15.89 20.57 -0.51
CA GLN A 315 16.40 19.32 -1.02
C GLN A 315 16.11 18.20 -0.02
N VAL A 316 15.55 17.10 -0.51
CA VAL A 316 15.25 15.90 0.26
C VAL A 316 15.92 14.72 -0.44
N VAL A 317 16.89 14.11 0.25
CA VAL A 317 17.61 12.94 -0.25
C VAL A 317 17.30 11.76 0.65
N THR A 318 16.60 10.76 0.12
CA THR A 318 16.27 9.52 0.83
C THR A 318 17.05 8.37 0.22
N SER A 319 17.94 7.78 1.02
CA SER A 319 18.74 6.60 0.70
C SER A 319 18.20 5.38 1.44
N LEU A 320 17.72 4.39 0.68
CA LEU A 320 17.19 3.14 1.20
C LEU A 320 18.23 2.03 1.07
N TYR A 321 18.63 1.46 2.20
CA TYR A 321 19.51 0.30 2.30
C TYR A 321 18.68 -0.96 2.62
N LEU A 322 19.33 -2.12 2.67
CA LEU A 322 18.65 -3.38 2.99
C LEU A 322 18.05 -3.39 4.40
N LYS A 323 18.73 -2.80 5.39
CA LYS A 323 18.31 -2.81 6.80
C LYS A 323 18.14 -1.43 7.41
N SER A 324 18.56 -0.38 6.70
CA SER A 324 18.57 0.99 7.20
C SER A 324 17.96 1.94 6.20
N THR A 325 17.51 3.09 6.67
CA THR A 325 16.96 4.15 5.81
C THR A 325 17.53 5.46 6.30
N ARG A 326 18.10 6.24 5.38
CA ARG A 326 18.62 7.57 5.66
C ARG A 326 17.82 8.60 4.88
N CYS A 327 17.37 9.65 5.55
CA CYS A 327 16.67 10.78 4.95
C CYS A 327 17.36 12.06 5.41
N ASP A 328 17.95 12.78 4.45
CA ASP A 328 18.58 14.07 4.68
C ASP A 328 17.71 15.15 4.04
N VAL A 329 17.39 16.19 4.80
CA VAL A 329 16.56 17.33 4.37
C VAL A 329 17.34 18.61 4.62
N THR A 330 17.57 19.38 3.55
CA THR A 330 18.18 20.69 3.63
C THR A 330 17.22 21.73 3.07
N LEU A 331 17.16 22.88 3.74
CA LEU A 331 16.34 24.01 3.31
C LEU A 331 17.12 25.29 3.56
N ARG A 332 17.24 26.13 2.54
CA ARG A 332 18.00 27.38 2.65
C ARG A 332 17.24 28.47 3.37
N TYR A 333 15.96 28.65 3.04
CA TYR A 333 15.12 29.70 3.60
C TYR A 333 13.73 29.19 3.93
N CYS A 334 13.19 29.66 5.05
CA CYS A 334 11.83 29.45 5.49
C CYS A 334 11.26 30.79 6.00
N GLY A 335 10.15 31.23 5.44
CA GLY A 335 9.46 32.46 5.81
C GLY A 335 7.97 32.22 6.00
N LEU A 336 7.37 32.96 6.92
CA LEU A 336 5.95 32.99 7.19
C LEU A 336 5.51 34.45 7.27
N SER A 337 4.57 34.86 6.43
CA SER A 337 4.03 36.22 6.39
C SER A 337 2.52 36.22 6.54
N SER A 338 2.02 37.33 7.07
CA SER A 338 0.61 37.73 7.09
C SER A 338 0.43 38.99 6.25
N PRO A 339 -0.80 39.44 5.97
CA PRO A 339 -1.05 40.73 5.29
C PRO A 339 -0.39 41.93 5.97
N GLU A 340 -0.25 41.88 7.30
CA GLU A 340 0.33 42.96 8.10
C GLU A 340 1.86 42.99 8.02
N GLY A 341 2.47 41.92 7.51
CA GLY A 341 3.92 41.80 7.33
C GLY A 341 4.44 40.41 7.72
N SER A 342 5.76 40.32 7.75
CA SER A 342 6.46 39.08 8.09
C SER A 342 6.25 38.69 9.55
N LEU A 343 5.85 37.43 9.78
CA LEU A 343 5.63 36.84 11.11
C LEU A 343 6.87 36.10 11.59
N ALA A 344 7.48 35.28 10.72
CA ALA A 344 8.67 34.52 11.05
C ALA A 344 9.57 34.35 9.83
N GLU A 345 10.85 34.63 9.96
CA GLU A 345 11.83 34.39 8.89
C GLU A 345 13.09 33.75 9.44
N SER A 346 13.59 32.76 8.70
CA SER A 346 14.88 32.13 8.97
C SER A 346 16.00 33.12 8.67
N VAL A 347 16.95 33.24 9.59
CA VAL A 347 18.13 34.11 9.41
C VAL A 347 19.25 33.31 8.76
N VAL A 348 19.78 33.84 7.66
CA VAL A 348 21.04 33.36 7.09
C VAL A 348 22.17 34.04 7.86
N CYS A 349 22.84 33.30 8.75
CA CYS A 349 23.99 33.79 9.50
C CYS A 349 25.31 33.37 8.83
N GLU A 350 26.36 34.20 8.92
CA GLU A 350 27.72 33.80 8.53
C GLU A 350 28.14 32.56 9.33
N GLY A 351 28.28 31.42 8.64
CA GLY A 351 28.61 30.11 9.22
C GLY A 351 27.47 29.08 9.21
N LYS A 352 26.21 29.48 8.97
CA LYS A 352 25.07 28.57 8.75
C LYS A 352 24.33 28.98 7.47
N THR A 353 24.62 28.27 6.38
CA THR A 353 24.05 28.56 5.05
C THR A 353 22.58 28.15 4.91
N ASN A 354 22.12 27.22 5.74
CA ASN A 354 20.80 26.61 5.64
C ASN A 354 19.91 26.99 6.83
N ALA A 355 18.63 27.28 6.58
CA ALA A 355 17.61 27.47 7.60
C ALA A 355 17.36 26.18 8.40
N LEU A 356 17.35 25.04 7.71
CA LEU A 356 17.12 23.71 8.29
C LEU A 356 18.05 22.71 7.62
N ASP A 357 18.72 21.90 8.44
CA ASP A 357 19.53 20.76 8.02
C ASP A 357 19.21 19.59 8.95
N VAL A 358 18.54 18.58 8.43
CA VAL A 358 18.03 17.43 9.18
C VAL A 358 18.59 16.16 8.57
N SER A 359 19.11 15.28 9.39
CA SER A 359 19.50 13.92 9.02
C SER A 359 18.78 12.94 9.94
N PHE A 360 17.98 12.07 9.35
CA PHE A 360 17.30 10.97 10.03
C PHE A 360 17.82 9.64 9.49
N VAL A 361 18.23 8.74 10.39
CA VAL A 361 18.70 7.40 10.05
C VAL A 361 17.95 6.39 10.89
N ARG A 362 17.19 5.49 10.25
CA ARG A 362 16.60 4.32 10.89
C ARG A 362 17.59 3.16 10.85
N ALA A 363 17.80 2.50 11.98
CA ALA A 363 18.75 1.39 12.16
C ALA A 363 20.17 1.71 11.62
N PRO A 364 20.87 2.72 12.18
CA PRO A 364 22.22 3.09 11.76
C PRO A 364 23.18 1.91 11.77
N ILE A 365 24.00 1.80 10.72
CA ILE A 365 24.94 0.68 10.54
C ILE A 365 26.08 0.82 11.56
N GLY A 366 26.30 -0.23 12.36
CA GLY A 366 27.39 -0.27 13.34
C GLY A 366 27.06 0.38 14.69
N MET A 367 25.80 0.77 14.93
CA MET A 367 25.32 1.27 16.22
C MET A 367 24.13 0.42 16.69
N ASP A 368 24.05 0.18 17.99
CA ASP A 368 22.91 -0.50 18.62
C ASP A 368 21.80 0.52 18.94
N LEU A 369 21.25 1.13 17.88
CA LEU A 369 20.19 2.14 17.97
C LEU A 369 19.09 1.82 16.97
N ASP A 370 17.83 2.00 17.37
CA ASP A 370 16.69 1.85 16.47
C ASP A 370 16.62 3.00 15.43
N TRP A 371 17.01 4.20 15.85
CA TRP A 371 17.02 5.40 15.02
C TRP A 371 17.98 6.45 15.56
N GLN A 372 18.42 7.34 14.66
CA GLN A 372 19.21 8.52 14.94
C GLN A 372 18.57 9.71 14.23
N PHE A 373 18.44 10.83 14.94
CA PHE A 373 17.90 12.06 14.40
C PHE A 373 18.82 13.22 14.79
N VAL A 374 19.29 13.97 13.80
CA VAL A 374 20.10 15.17 13.99
C VAL A 374 19.42 16.29 13.24
N ALA A 375 19.08 17.37 13.94
CA ALA A 375 18.52 18.57 13.33
C ALA A 375 19.33 19.79 13.74
N LYS A 376 19.73 20.57 12.75
CA LYS A 376 20.35 21.88 12.91
C LYS A 376 19.40 22.90 12.31
N ILE A 377 19.00 23.85 13.14
CA ILE A 377 18.07 24.91 12.77
C ILE A 377 18.79 26.24 12.97
N SER A 378 18.67 27.13 12.00
CA SER A 378 19.15 28.51 12.12
C SER A 378 18.15 29.34 12.94
N PRO A 379 18.62 30.35 13.69
CA PRO A 379 17.71 31.20 14.45
C PRO A 379 16.67 31.85 13.52
N CYS A 380 15.45 32.01 14.02
CA CYS A 380 14.35 32.66 13.31
C CYS A 380 13.97 33.95 14.04
N TYR A 381 13.75 35.04 13.30
CA TYR A 381 13.12 36.23 13.87
C TYR A 381 11.62 36.04 13.85
N VAL A 382 10.96 36.27 14.99
CA VAL A 382 9.51 36.26 15.10
C VAL A 382 9.03 37.67 15.42
N THR A 383 8.16 38.22 14.57
CA THR A 383 7.53 39.52 14.79
C THR A 383 6.09 39.30 15.22
N ALA A 384 5.79 39.63 16.48
CA ALA A 384 4.42 39.66 16.97
C ALA A 384 3.94 41.12 17.03
N ARG A 385 2.84 41.43 16.33
CA ARG A 385 2.18 42.73 16.42
C ARG A 385 0.85 42.51 17.13
N LEU A 386 0.65 43.23 18.23
CA LEU A 386 -0.62 43.26 18.94
C LEU A 386 -1.39 44.47 18.45
N GLY A 387 -2.44 44.25 17.65
CA GLY A 387 -3.40 45.30 17.33
C GLY A 387 -4.24 45.59 18.57
N LEU A 388 -4.18 46.83 19.06
CA LEU A 388 -5.18 47.35 19.99
C LEU A 388 -6.43 47.65 19.15
N SER A 389 -7.43 46.76 19.22
CA SER A 389 -8.75 46.93 18.60
C SER A 389 -9.56 47.99 19.33
#